data_AF-R1FUH6-F1
#
_entry.id   AF-R1FUH6-F1
#
_cell.length_a   1.000
_cell.length_b   1.000
_cell.length_c   1.000
_cell.angle_alpha   90.00
_cell.angle_beta   90.00
_cell.angle_gamma   90.00
#
_symmetry.space_group_name_H-M   'P 1'
#
loop_
_entity.id
_entity.type
_entity.pdbx_description
1 polymer ?
#
loop_
_entity_poly.entity_id
_entity_poly.type
_entity_poly.pdbx_seq_one_letter_code
_entity_poly.pdbx_strand_id
1 'polypeptide(L)'
;MSEAHAERAALPKRGSTPVVPDARRVASAVSPEDAARTSAALRDIRGRIDWKNVKGLLAASRDGLLLCSDTRDIEDDSVAAMAASAVGLAVQFTGRAGVGAPRAAIFEGAYGHVGVFTTKEGILLVVLGERDTTMGLFNVAARQALSLFQEAVADRRVRSVRDIAPADGNR
;
A
#
# COMPACT_ATOMS: atom_id res chain seq x y z
N MET A 1 -29.05 -5.66 -60.28
CA MET A 1 -28.16 -6.32 -59.31
C MET A 1 -27.20 -5.25 -58.81
N SER A 2 -27.35 -4.87 -57.53
CA SER A 2 -26.75 -3.69 -56.90
C SER A 2 -25.73 -4.16 -55.87
N GLU A 3 -24.44 -3.90 -56.09
CA GLU A 3 -23.37 -4.28 -55.17
C GLU A 3 -23.08 -3.16 -54.17
N ALA A 4 -23.49 -3.45 -52.93
CA ALA A 4 -22.89 -3.12 -51.63
C ALA A 4 -22.01 -1.85 -51.49
N HIS A 5 -22.60 -0.85 -50.85
CA HIS A 5 -21.93 0.17 -50.06
C HIS A 5 -21.05 -0.48 -48.96
N ALA A 6 -19.75 -0.26 -49.00
CA ALA A 6 -18.86 -0.51 -47.87
C ALA A 6 -18.72 0.79 -47.05
N GLU A 7 -19.54 0.90 -46.00
CA GLU A 7 -19.49 1.98 -45.02
C GLU A 7 -18.20 1.85 -44.18
N ARG A 8 -17.28 2.80 -44.34
CA ARG A 8 -16.08 2.92 -43.53
C ARG A 8 -16.49 3.34 -42.11
N ALA A 9 -16.56 2.39 -41.18
CA ALA A 9 -16.72 2.67 -39.76
C ALA A 9 -15.55 3.55 -39.27
N ALA A 10 -15.87 4.79 -38.88
CA ALA A 10 -14.91 5.72 -38.31
C ALA A 10 -14.42 5.22 -36.95
N LEU A 11 -13.09 5.11 -36.77
CA LEU A 11 -12.50 4.81 -35.46
C LEU A 11 -12.88 5.91 -34.45
N PRO A 12 -13.20 5.55 -33.19
CA PRO A 12 -13.44 6.55 -32.15
C PRO A 12 -12.15 7.34 -31.87
N LYS A 13 -12.25 8.68 -31.96
CA LYS A 13 -11.18 9.60 -31.59
C LYS A 13 -10.91 9.44 -30.09
N ARG A 14 -9.69 8.99 -29.74
CA ARG A 14 -9.21 8.93 -28.35
C ARG A 14 -9.19 10.35 -27.76
N GLY A 15 -10.21 10.65 -26.97
CA GLY A 15 -10.24 11.80 -26.09
C GLY A 15 -9.35 11.58 -24.87
N SER A 16 -8.79 12.71 -24.43
CA SER A 16 -8.16 12.95 -23.13
C SER A 16 -6.74 12.40 -22.95
N THR A 17 -5.77 13.29 -23.14
CA THR A 17 -4.51 13.26 -22.41
C THR A 17 -4.80 12.93 -20.94
N PRO A 18 -4.07 11.98 -20.32
CA PRO A 18 -4.18 11.80 -18.89
C PRO A 18 -3.77 13.11 -18.24
N VAL A 19 -4.70 13.74 -17.53
CA VAL A 19 -4.35 14.80 -16.58
C VAL A 19 -3.52 14.11 -15.52
N VAL A 20 -2.20 14.18 -15.65
CA VAL A 20 -1.29 13.85 -14.56
C VAL A 20 -1.58 14.89 -13.47
N PRO A 21 -2.09 14.50 -12.30
CA PRO A 21 -2.31 15.45 -11.22
C PRO A 21 -0.98 16.10 -10.90
N ASP A 22 -0.98 17.43 -10.79
CA ASP A 22 0.18 18.20 -10.32
C ASP A 22 0.64 17.64 -8.97
N ALA A 23 1.82 17.02 -8.96
CA ALA A 23 2.42 16.36 -7.80
C ALA A 23 2.52 17.29 -6.58
N ARG A 24 2.44 18.62 -6.78
CA ARG A 24 2.46 19.61 -5.71
C ARG A 24 1.17 19.74 -4.90
N ARG A 25 0.02 19.18 -5.31
CA ARG A 25 -1.26 19.35 -4.59
C ARG A 25 -1.75 18.16 -3.77
N VAL A 26 -1.02 17.06 -3.68
CA VAL A 26 -1.50 15.83 -3.02
C VAL A 26 -0.83 15.53 -1.69
N ALA A 27 -0.10 16.48 -1.09
CA ALA A 27 0.34 16.31 0.29
C ALA A 27 -0.86 16.47 1.24
N SER A 28 -1.65 15.41 1.41
CA SER A 28 -2.35 15.26 2.69
C SER A 28 -1.26 14.84 3.67
N ALA A 29 -0.68 15.82 4.35
CA ALA A 29 0.32 15.55 5.37
C ALA A 29 -0.28 14.54 6.34
N VAL A 30 0.25 13.31 6.32
CA VAL A 30 -0.01 12.35 7.40
C VAL A 30 0.32 13.07 8.69
N SER A 31 -0.63 13.08 9.65
CA SER A 31 -0.41 13.78 10.91
C SER A 31 0.90 13.27 11.53
N PRO A 32 1.73 14.14 12.14
CA PRO A 32 2.92 13.69 12.87
C PRO A 32 2.61 12.57 13.89
N GLU A 33 1.40 12.59 14.45
CA GLU A 33 0.89 11.55 15.34
C GLU A 33 0.69 10.21 14.62
N ASP A 34 0.14 10.21 13.40
CA ASP A 34 -0.03 9.01 12.57
C ASP A 34 1.30 8.41 12.15
N ALA A 35 2.27 9.26 11.76
CA ALA A 35 3.62 8.82 11.43
C ALA A 35 4.33 8.20 12.65
N ALA A 36 4.19 8.81 13.83
CA ALA A 36 4.73 8.28 15.08
C ALA A 36 4.06 6.95 15.49
N ARG A 37 2.73 6.85 15.38
CA ARG A 37 1.97 5.60 15.61
C ARG A 37 2.43 4.48 14.68
N THR A 38 2.57 4.79 13.40
CA THR A 38 3.01 3.86 12.35
C THR A 38 4.43 3.37 12.63
N SER A 39 5.36 4.27 12.94
CA SER A 39 6.74 3.95 13.32
C SER A 39 6.80 3.06 14.56
N ALA A 40 6.00 3.35 15.58
CA ALA A 40 5.93 2.55 16.78
C ALA A 40 5.33 1.15 16.52
N ALA A 41 4.34 1.05 15.64
CA ALA A 41 3.74 -0.22 15.23
C ALA A 41 4.73 -1.08 14.44
N LEU A 42 5.48 -0.50 13.50
CA LEU A 42 6.49 -1.24 12.73
C LEU A 42 7.60 -1.80 13.63
N ARG A 43 8.06 -1.01 14.61
CA ARG A 43 9.04 -1.47 15.62
C ARG A 43 8.52 -2.61 16.48
N ASP A 44 7.25 -2.56 16.87
CA ASP A 44 6.59 -3.55 17.74
C ASP A 44 6.49 -4.93 17.09
N ILE A 45 6.15 -4.96 15.80
CA ILE A 45 5.97 -6.23 15.08
C ILE A 45 7.29 -6.87 14.68
N ARG A 46 8.42 -6.13 14.72
CA ARG A 46 9.74 -6.61 14.29
C ARG A 46 10.12 -7.95 14.93
N GLY A 47 9.84 -8.15 16.22
CA GLY A 47 10.15 -9.42 16.92
C GLY A 47 9.17 -10.57 16.66
N ARG A 48 8.07 -10.31 15.94
CA ARG A 48 6.95 -11.24 15.73
C ARG A 48 6.84 -11.74 14.29
N ILE A 49 7.63 -11.17 13.37
CA ILE A 49 7.62 -11.51 11.94
C ILE A 49 8.57 -12.68 11.68
N ASP A 50 8.17 -13.58 10.78
CA ASP A 50 9.07 -14.57 10.19
C ASP A 50 9.97 -13.92 9.12
N TRP A 51 11.15 -13.46 9.56
CA TRP A 51 12.16 -12.86 8.68
C TRP A 51 12.83 -13.86 7.73
N LYS A 52 12.53 -15.17 7.82
CA LYS A 52 13.03 -16.16 6.85
C LYS A 52 12.53 -15.89 5.43
N ASN A 53 11.35 -15.30 5.31
CA ASN A 53 10.66 -15.08 4.04
C ASN A 53 10.45 -13.59 3.72
N VAL A 54 10.93 -12.70 4.59
CA VAL A 54 10.78 -11.25 4.51
C VAL A 54 12.16 -10.62 4.68
N LYS A 55 12.59 -9.84 3.69
CA LYS A 55 13.83 -9.08 3.72
C LYS A 55 13.67 -7.71 4.39
N GLY A 56 12.47 -7.12 4.29
CA GLY A 56 12.24 -5.77 4.77
C GLY A 56 10.78 -5.36 4.73
N LEU A 57 10.47 -4.31 5.48
CA LEU A 57 9.15 -3.71 5.57
C LEU A 57 9.28 -2.20 5.48
N LEU A 58 8.35 -1.55 4.77
CA LEU A 58 8.17 -0.11 4.90
C LEU A 58 6.69 0.25 5.00
N ALA A 59 6.40 1.34 5.68
CA ALA A 59 5.08 1.94 5.72
C ALA A 59 5.11 3.29 5.00
N ALA A 60 4.14 3.49 4.13
CA ALA A 60 3.98 4.71 3.35
C ALA A 60 2.54 5.23 3.45
N SER A 61 2.35 6.50 3.16
CA SER A 61 1.03 7.11 3.01
C SER A 61 0.42 6.80 1.64
N ARG A 62 -0.88 7.08 1.45
CA ARG A 62 -1.56 6.85 0.15
C ARG A 62 -1.11 7.78 -0.97
N ASP A 63 -0.49 8.91 -0.65
CA ASP A 63 0.16 9.85 -1.57
C ASP A 63 1.63 9.48 -1.84
N GLY A 64 2.16 8.44 -1.19
CA GLY A 64 3.48 7.88 -1.49
C GLY A 64 4.63 8.47 -0.68
N LEU A 65 4.33 9.11 0.46
CA LEU A 65 5.35 9.58 1.40
C LEU A 65 5.77 8.44 2.33
N LEU A 66 7.08 8.28 2.52
CA LEU A 66 7.63 7.32 3.49
C LEU A 66 7.29 7.75 4.91
N LEU A 67 6.74 6.84 5.71
CA LEU A 67 6.46 7.06 7.14
C LEU A 67 7.54 6.45 8.02
N CYS A 68 7.93 5.21 7.72
CA CYS A 68 9.02 4.50 8.39
C CYS A 68 9.39 3.23 7.63
N SER A 69 10.60 2.72 7.84
CA SER A 69 11.09 1.48 7.23
C SER A 69 11.95 0.65 8.19
N ASP A 70 11.99 -0.65 7.92
CA ASP A 70 12.95 -1.64 8.40
C ASP A 70 13.43 -2.42 7.18
N THR A 71 14.29 -1.77 6.39
CA THR A 71 14.78 -2.22 5.08
C THR A 71 16.30 -2.08 5.02
N ARG A 72 16.92 -2.73 4.03
CA ARG A 72 18.36 -2.60 3.72
C ARG A 72 18.55 -2.59 2.20
N ASP A 73 19.47 -1.76 1.74
CA ASP A 73 19.94 -1.71 0.35
C ASP A 73 18.84 -1.39 -0.69
N ILE A 74 17.90 -0.51 -0.36
CA ILE A 74 16.88 0.00 -1.29
C ILE A 74 16.67 1.52 -1.10
N GLU A 75 16.06 2.17 -2.09
CA GLU A 75 15.64 3.58 -2.00
C GLU A 75 14.20 3.67 -1.47
N ASP A 76 14.05 3.78 -0.16
CA ASP A 76 12.75 3.68 0.52
C ASP A 76 11.72 4.71 0.02
N ASP A 77 12.12 5.95 -0.22
CA ASP A 77 11.23 7.03 -0.69
C ASP A 77 10.66 6.71 -2.09
N SER A 78 11.51 6.24 -3.01
CA SER A 78 11.07 5.79 -4.32
C SER A 78 10.12 4.61 -4.23
N VAL A 79 10.39 3.64 -3.34
CA VAL A 79 9.50 2.49 -3.12
C VAL A 79 8.16 2.93 -2.53
N ALA A 80 8.14 3.92 -1.63
CA ALA A 80 6.91 4.49 -1.07
C ALA A 80 6.04 5.14 -2.17
N ALA A 81 6.64 5.96 -3.04
CA ALA A 81 5.94 6.58 -4.17
C ALA A 81 5.41 5.54 -5.17
N MET A 82 6.20 4.51 -5.46
CA MET A 82 5.79 3.40 -6.32
C MET A 82 4.68 2.55 -5.69
N ALA A 83 4.69 2.35 -4.37
CA ALA A 83 3.64 1.63 -3.67
C ALA A 83 2.28 2.32 -3.80
N ALA A 84 2.23 3.65 -3.62
CA ALA A 84 1.03 4.45 -3.85
C ALA A 84 0.54 4.33 -5.30
N SER A 85 1.46 4.42 -6.25
CA SER A 85 1.17 4.26 -7.68
C SER A 85 0.63 2.87 -8.02
N ALA A 86 1.24 1.82 -7.46
CA ALA A 86 0.84 0.43 -7.66
C ALA A 86 -0.59 0.17 -7.15
N VAL A 87 -0.93 0.68 -5.97
CA VAL A 87 -2.30 0.58 -5.42
C VAL A 87 -3.28 1.38 -6.28
N GLY A 88 -2.91 2.58 -6.72
CA GLY A 88 -3.73 3.39 -7.63
C GLY A 88 -4.04 2.65 -8.92
N LEU A 89 -3.03 2.04 -9.54
CA LEU A 89 -3.19 1.19 -10.72
C LEU A 89 -4.03 -0.06 -10.43
N ALA A 90 -3.80 -0.74 -9.31
CA ALA A 90 -4.54 -1.92 -8.93
C ALA A 90 -6.04 -1.61 -8.79
N VAL A 91 -6.42 -0.50 -8.15
CA VAL A 91 -7.83 -0.07 -8.04
C VAL A 91 -8.46 0.14 -9.40
N GLN A 92 -7.77 0.84 -10.31
CA GLN A 92 -8.27 1.11 -11.66
C GLN A 92 -8.38 -0.18 -12.47
N PHE A 93 -7.40 -1.07 -12.36
CA PHE A 93 -7.33 -2.30 -13.14
C PHE A 93 -8.36 -3.32 -12.68
N THR A 94 -8.45 -3.59 -11.37
CA THR A 94 -9.42 -4.56 -10.84
C THR A 94 -10.85 -4.08 -11.03
N GLY A 95 -11.09 -2.77 -10.95
CA GLY A 95 -12.38 -2.16 -11.30
C GLY A 95 -12.77 -2.43 -12.76
N ARG A 96 -11.85 -2.21 -13.71
CA ARG A 96 -12.09 -2.50 -15.14
C ARG A 96 -12.19 -3.99 -15.46
N ALA A 97 -11.48 -4.83 -14.73
CA ALA A 97 -11.53 -6.29 -14.87
C ALA A 97 -12.78 -6.91 -14.21
N GLY A 98 -13.58 -6.14 -13.47
CA GLY A 98 -14.79 -6.63 -12.82
C GLY A 98 -14.54 -7.55 -11.62
N VAL A 99 -13.34 -7.50 -11.01
CA VAL A 99 -12.94 -8.38 -9.89
C VAL A 99 -12.98 -7.69 -8.52
N GLY A 100 -13.58 -6.49 -8.46
CA GLY A 100 -13.78 -5.75 -7.22
C GLY A 100 -12.56 -4.95 -6.74
N ALA A 101 -12.53 -4.62 -5.45
CA ALA A 101 -11.44 -3.85 -4.86
C ALA A 101 -10.17 -4.71 -4.71
N PRO A 102 -8.97 -4.16 -5.00
CA PRO A 102 -7.74 -4.91 -4.88
C PRO A 102 -7.45 -5.20 -3.39
N ARG A 103 -7.05 -6.44 -3.10
CA ARG A 103 -6.62 -6.82 -1.74
C ARG A 103 -5.13 -6.56 -1.49
N ALA A 104 -4.34 -6.49 -2.56
CA ALA A 104 -2.92 -6.19 -2.58
C ALA A 104 -2.49 -5.91 -4.02
N ALA A 105 -1.33 -5.27 -4.20
CA ALA A 105 -0.57 -5.33 -5.44
C ALA A 105 0.70 -6.14 -5.16
N ILE A 106 0.95 -7.23 -5.90
CA ILE A 106 2.12 -8.08 -5.68
C ILE A 106 2.89 -8.23 -6.99
N PHE A 107 4.20 -8.08 -6.89
CA PHE A 107 5.15 -8.16 -7.98
C PHE A 107 6.17 -9.26 -7.67
N GLU A 108 6.41 -10.12 -8.65
CA GLU A 108 7.51 -11.07 -8.63
C GLU A 108 8.64 -10.51 -9.50
N GLY A 109 9.84 -10.48 -8.94
CA GLY A 109 11.06 -10.11 -9.63
C GLY A 109 12.07 -11.26 -9.58
N ALA A 110 13.11 -11.17 -10.40
CA ALA A 110 14.16 -12.20 -10.46
C ALA A 110 14.87 -12.45 -9.11
N TYR A 111 14.74 -11.53 -8.16
CA TYR A 111 15.43 -11.57 -6.87
C TYR A 111 14.49 -11.49 -5.66
N GLY A 112 13.22 -11.83 -5.83
CA GLY A 112 12.25 -11.88 -4.74
C GLY A 112 10.93 -11.22 -5.10
N HIS A 113 10.19 -10.83 -4.07
CA HIS A 113 8.80 -10.37 -4.21
C HIS A 113 8.60 -9.02 -3.54
N VAL A 114 7.67 -8.22 -4.06
CA VAL A 114 7.20 -6.99 -3.41
C VAL A 114 5.69 -7.05 -3.31
N GLY A 115 5.16 -6.88 -2.10
CA GLY A 115 3.73 -6.86 -1.83
C GLY A 115 3.34 -5.54 -1.20
N VAL A 116 2.35 -4.86 -1.77
CA VAL A 116 1.80 -3.60 -1.26
C VAL A 116 0.38 -3.84 -0.77
N PHE A 117 0.13 -3.53 0.49
CA PHE A 117 -1.13 -3.78 1.18
C PHE A 117 -1.68 -2.49 1.77
N THR A 118 -2.99 -2.29 1.64
CA THR A 118 -3.68 -1.15 2.26
C THR A 118 -4.21 -1.55 3.63
N THR A 119 -3.98 -0.72 4.65
CA THR A 119 -4.66 -0.82 5.94
C THR A 119 -5.95 0.01 5.95
N LYS A 120 -6.78 -0.17 6.98
CA LYS A 120 -8.02 0.60 7.14
C LYS A 120 -7.75 2.08 7.44
N GLU A 121 -6.59 2.37 8.01
CA GLU A 121 -6.11 3.68 8.42
C GLU A 121 -5.53 4.48 7.24
N GLY A 122 -5.57 3.94 6.02
CA GLY A 122 -4.99 4.61 4.86
C GLY A 122 -3.46 4.59 4.87
N ILE A 123 -2.85 3.60 5.55
CA ILE A 123 -1.42 3.35 5.47
C ILE A 123 -1.19 2.23 4.44
N LEU A 124 -0.14 2.36 3.66
CA LEU A 124 0.37 1.32 2.78
C LEU A 124 1.48 0.58 3.53
N LEU A 125 1.32 -0.72 3.72
CA LEU A 125 2.41 -1.58 4.15
C LEU A 125 3.03 -2.23 2.92
N VAL A 126 4.32 -2.03 2.72
CA VAL A 126 5.11 -2.74 1.72
C VAL A 126 5.91 -3.83 2.41
N VAL A 127 5.85 -5.03 1.87
CA VAL A 127 6.62 -6.19 2.30
C VAL A 127 7.54 -6.61 1.18
N LEU A 128 8.83 -6.77 1.51
CA LEU A 128 9.87 -7.23 0.60
C LEU A 128 10.20 -8.68 0.94
N GLY A 129 10.06 -9.58 -0.02
CA GLY A 129 10.38 -11.00 0.13
C GLY A 129 11.87 -11.28 -0.01
N GLU A 130 12.32 -12.35 0.61
CA GLU A 130 13.67 -12.88 0.39
C GLU A 130 13.82 -13.48 -1.02
N ARG A 131 15.07 -13.59 -1.48
CA ARG A 131 15.40 -14.00 -2.86
C ARG A 131 14.91 -15.41 -3.20
N ASP A 132 15.05 -16.33 -2.26
CA ASP A 132 14.75 -17.76 -2.46
C ASP A 132 13.34 -18.13 -1.96
N THR A 133 12.53 -17.14 -1.57
CA THR A 133 11.15 -17.35 -1.12
C THR A 133 10.22 -17.52 -2.31
N THR A 134 9.45 -18.60 -2.33
CA THR A 134 8.41 -18.79 -3.34
C THR A 134 7.24 -17.83 -3.13
N MET A 135 6.51 -17.48 -4.19
CA MET A 135 5.34 -16.59 -4.11
C MET A 135 4.30 -17.04 -3.07
N GLY A 136 4.11 -18.35 -2.89
CA GLY A 136 3.22 -18.91 -1.88
C GLY A 136 3.69 -18.62 -0.45
N LEU A 137 4.97 -18.88 -0.16
CA LEU A 137 5.57 -18.59 1.15
C LEU A 137 5.61 -17.08 1.43
N PHE A 138 5.93 -16.28 0.42
CA PHE A 138 5.89 -14.82 0.51
C PHE A 138 4.49 -14.32 0.90
N ASN A 139 3.44 -14.84 0.25
CA ASN A 139 2.07 -14.45 0.56
C ASN A 139 1.68 -14.76 2.02
N VAL A 140 2.11 -15.91 2.55
CA VAL A 140 1.85 -16.28 3.96
C VAL A 140 2.55 -15.30 4.89
N ALA A 141 3.86 -15.09 4.70
CA ALA A 141 4.65 -14.19 5.54
C ALA A 141 4.17 -12.73 5.46
N ALA A 142 3.86 -12.25 4.27
CA ALA A 142 3.36 -10.89 4.05
C ALA A 142 1.97 -10.67 4.68
N ARG A 143 1.08 -11.68 4.62
CA ARG A 143 -0.23 -11.61 5.30
C ARG A 143 -0.08 -11.64 6.81
N GLN A 144 0.85 -12.43 7.34
CA GLN A 144 1.16 -12.41 8.76
C GLN A 144 1.67 -11.02 9.19
N ALA A 145 2.65 -10.46 8.48
CA ALA A 145 3.17 -9.13 8.76
C ALA A 145 2.07 -8.05 8.71
N LEU A 146 1.18 -8.12 7.71
CA LEU A 146 0.04 -7.21 7.60
C LEU A 146 -0.91 -7.30 8.81
N SER A 147 -1.28 -8.52 9.23
CA SER A 147 -2.16 -8.70 10.38
C SER A 147 -1.53 -8.13 11.66
N LEU A 148 -0.27 -8.45 11.91
CA LEU A 148 0.47 -7.93 13.07
C LEU A 148 0.55 -6.40 13.04
N PHE A 149 0.81 -5.82 11.87
CA PHE A 149 0.89 -4.37 11.69
C PHE A 149 -0.45 -3.70 11.96
N GLN A 150 -1.54 -4.23 11.40
CA GLN A 150 -2.89 -3.71 11.60
C GLN A 150 -3.31 -3.75 13.07
N GLU A 151 -3.03 -4.86 13.77
CA GLU A 151 -3.23 -4.98 15.22
C GLU A 151 -2.46 -3.89 15.98
N ALA A 152 -1.16 -3.75 15.69
CA ALA A 152 -0.28 -2.81 16.38
C ALA A 152 -0.67 -1.33 16.15
N VAL A 153 -1.18 -0.98 14.97
CA VAL A 153 -1.72 0.35 14.66
C VAL A 153 -3.05 0.59 15.37
N ALA A 154 -3.98 -0.38 15.33
CA ALA A 154 -5.29 -0.27 15.95
C ALA A 154 -5.19 -0.10 17.49
N ASP A 155 -4.35 -0.89 18.15
CA ASP A 155 -4.12 -0.81 19.60
C ASP A 155 -3.63 0.57 20.04
N ARG A 156 -2.78 1.20 19.22
CA ARG A 156 -2.25 2.54 19.49
C ARG A 156 -3.31 3.62 19.32
N ARG A 157 -4.24 3.44 18.38
CA ARG A 157 -5.39 4.33 18.20
C ARG A 157 -6.34 4.28 19.39
N VAL A 158 -6.61 3.08 19.93
CA VAL A 158 -7.45 2.92 21.12
C VAL A 158 -6.81 3.59 22.35
N ARG A 159 -5.49 3.43 22.54
CA ARG A 159 -4.75 4.09 23.62
C ARG A 159 -4.80 5.62 23.52
N SER A 160 -4.50 6.19 22.35
CA SER A 160 -4.55 7.65 22.17
C SER A 160 -5.93 8.24 22.46
N VAL A 161 -7.02 7.57 22.08
CA VAL A 161 -8.39 8.06 22.38
C VAL A 161 -8.68 8.03 23.88
N ARG A 162 -8.19 7.02 24.61
CA ARG A 162 -8.36 6.92 26.07
C ARG A 162 -7.57 8.00 26.82
N ASP A 163 -6.39 8.37 26.33
CA ASP A 163 -5.57 9.41 26.95
C ASP A 163 -6.14 10.83 26.74
N ILE A 164 -6.97 11.03 25.71
CA ILE A 164 -7.62 12.32 25.40
C ILE A 164 -8.93 12.50 26.19
N ALA A 165 -9.61 11.42 26.59
CA ALA A 165 -10.79 11.50 27.44
C ALA A 165 -10.36 11.91 28.86
N PRO A 166 -10.81 13.06 29.40
CA PRO A 166 -10.48 13.42 30.77
C PRO A 166 -11.00 12.35 31.72
N ALA A 167 -10.26 12.12 32.81
CA ALA A 167 -10.80 11.44 33.98
C ALA A 167 -11.91 12.33 34.54
N ASP A 168 -13.14 12.17 34.04
CA ASP A 168 -14.30 12.82 34.62
C ASP A 168 -14.40 12.36 36.07
N GLY A 169 -14.18 13.33 36.94
CA GLY A 169 -14.00 13.15 38.36
C GLY A 169 -15.27 12.63 38.99
N ASN A 170 -15.11 11.56 39.77
CA ASN A 170 -16.06 11.23 40.81
C ASN A 170 -15.48 11.75 42.13
N ARG A 171 -15.95 12.92 42.55
CA ARG A 171 -15.96 13.37 43.96
C ARG A 171 -17.36 13.22 44.48
#